data_AF-Q02AG1-F1
#
_entry.id   AF-Q02AG1-F1
#
_cell.length_a   1.000
_cell.length_b   1.000
_cell.length_c   1.000
_cell.angle_alpha   90.00
_cell.angle_beta   90.00
_cell.angle_gamma   90.00
#
_symmetry.space_group_name_H-M   'P 1'
#
loop_
_entity.id
_entity.type
_entity.pdbx_description
1 polymer ?
#
loop_
_entity_poly.entity_id
_entity_poly.type
_entity_poly.pdbx_seq_one_letter_code
_entity_poly.pdbx_strand_id
1 'polypeptide(L)'
;MRRSRRLARFVLFSFVLAASAVMMQAQEEKEAPRKRNPENKSEPRQQRTERKQEQPQSQPQQQRTERPPERQHTPPAVQPQSQQQQAPQHTAAPPVQRTPPVNQPAQQQPQRQDRPAQPQVYQGQPNNQPGRTFGNPPGGQPGRTFGGSQPNRVSPSMEARPVNPAPRTYTTRGGDVIHRDAAGEVRRVQMPNGTVVYHPPNAPRRVEVVRPGGRVVVAGAPGHGYVQRQVVVSNTTIIKRTYIYNGVPQARIYRPRMYNGVSLVVYTPVRYYRPAFYAYAYNPWPRPIVFGWGWAGSPWYGYYGGYFTPYPVYASPSLWLTDYLIAATLENAYQERMAARAAAANSYAANGGPSAPLTPEVKQAIADEVHRQIDQERSQQSSNAMNTQDPNIFADNSPHVFVASTPIMVSSNYGDCAIGEGDVLQMNQPPLLNSPTAEVIVLASRGQDCRKGSRVNVGLQDLQEMHNQMLATIDRGMGELQSKQGQGGVPPAPQGSTGTIDSPYAREAQPDANVAGELTTVSQEADRAEQQAIGQAGDAQSPPTLTLGLSIDDVKAIQGEPEKVVDLGARKIYVYKDLKITFQDGKVIDIQ
;
A
#
# COMPACT_ATOMS: atom_id res chain seq x y z
N MET A 1 20.49 -44.46 51.55
CA MET A 1 19.96 -44.16 52.91
C MET A 1 20.07 -42.66 53.18
N ARG A 2 19.16 -42.09 54.01
CA ARG A 2 19.32 -40.90 54.90
C ARG A 2 20.04 -39.63 54.35
N ARG A 3 19.55 -38.40 54.54
CA ARG A 3 18.32 -37.85 55.18
C ARG A 3 18.32 -36.31 55.00
N SER A 4 17.14 -35.66 54.98
CA SER A 4 16.86 -34.38 55.70
C SER A 4 17.55 -33.08 55.22
N ARG A 5 16.95 -31.87 55.19
CA ARG A 5 15.58 -31.36 55.45
C ARG A 5 15.43 -29.92 54.89
N ARG A 6 14.26 -29.62 54.30
CA ARG A 6 13.35 -28.44 54.52
C ARG A 6 13.81 -26.97 54.37
N LEU A 7 12.80 -26.17 53.95
CA LEU A 7 12.58 -24.71 54.09
C LEU A 7 13.44 -23.78 53.21
N ALA A 8 13.01 -22.56 52.83
CA ALA A 8 11.67 -22.01 52.50
C ALA A 8 11.83 -20.58 51.92
N ARG A 9 10.87 -20.14 51.08
CA ARG A 9 10.45 -18.75 50.74
C ARG A 9 11.38 -17.56 51.08
N PHE A 10 11.63 -16.66 50.12
CA PHE A 10 11.02 -15.30 50.11
C PHE A 10 11.21 -14.59 48.74
N VAL A 11 10.73 -13.34 48.63
CA VAL A 11 10.37 -12.62 47.38
C VAL A 11 11.19 -11.32 47.24
N LEU A 12 11.05 -10.62 46.09
CA LEU A 12 11.38 -9.22 45.73
C LEU A 12 12.67 -9.06 44.88
N PHE A 13 12.58 -8.62 43.62
CA PHE A 13 12.32 -7.28 43.07
C PHE A 13 13.57 -6.36 43.07
N SER A 14 14.05 -5.94 41.90
CA SER A 14 14.00 -4.52 41.46
C SER A 14 14.77 -4.22 40.16
N PHE A 15 14.18 -3.29 39.40
CA PHE A 15 14.70 -2.40 38.36
C PHE A 15 16.21 -2.25 38.15
N VAL A 16 16.58 -2.10 36.86
CA VAL A 16 17.61 -1.12 36.43
C VAL A 16 16.99 -0.24 35.34
N LEU A 17 17.16 1.08 35.48
CA LEU A 17 16.64 2.11 34.58
C LEU A 17 17.85 2.85 33.96
N ALA A 18 17.65 3.43 32.77
CA ALA A 18 18.72 4.01 31.95
C ALA A 18 19.41 5.25 32.56
N ALA A 19 20.64 5.50 32.11
CA ALA A 19 21.28 6.81 32.17
C ALA A 19 22.13 7.04 30.91
N SER A 20 21.74 8.03 30.11
CA SER A 20 22.56 8.59 29.04
C SER A 20 23.37 9.76 29.59
N ALA A 21 24.62 9.93 29.16
CA ALA A 21 25.41 11.12 29.44
C ALA A 21 26.09 11.63 28.16
N VAL A 22 25.89 12.91 27.87
CA VAL A 22 26.57 13.67 26.81
C VAL A 22 27.80 14.35 27.41
N MET A 23 28.89 14.43 26.65
CA MET A 23 29.97 15.40 26.91
C MET A 23 30.43 16.02 25.59
N MET A 24 30.74 17.31 25.65
CA MET A 24 31.06 18.18 24.52
C MET A 24 32.54 18.59 24.60
N GLN A 25 33.18 18.78 23.44
CA GLN A 25 34.36 19.60 23.14
C GLN A 25 35.45 19.87 24.21
N ALA A 26 36.70 19.59 23.81
CA ALA A 26 37.84 20.47 24.11
C ALA A 26 38.77 20.53 22.87
N GLN A 27 39.31 21.71 22.57
CA GLN A 27 40.28 21.95 21.50
C GLN A 27 41.70 21.97 22.07
N GLU A 28 42.71 21.54 21.30
CA GLU A 28 44.02 22.22 21.33
C GLU A 28 44.77 22.07 20.00
N GLU A 29 45.84 22.85 19.83
CA GLU A 29 46.28 23.39 18.54
C GLU A 29 47.64 22.86 18.04
N LYS A 30 47.82 22.88 16.71
CA LYS A 30 49.09 23.00 15.93
C LYS A 30 50.40 22.42 16.50
N GLU A 31 51.05 21.57 15.70
CA GLU A 31 52.27 22.02 14.98
C GLU A 31 52.66 21.14 13.77
N ALA A 32 53.20 21.80 12.74
CA ALA A 32 54.00 21.24 11.64
C ALA A 32 54.82 22.40 11.05
N PRO A 33 56.08 22.21 10.60
CA PRO A 33 56.26 22.10 9.14
C PRO A 33 57.58 21.42 8.61
N ARG A 34 57.65 21.34 7.27
CA ARG A 34 58.81 21.10 6.36
C ARG A 34 59.28 19.64 6.18
N LYS A 35 59.18 19.02 4.99
CA LYS A 35 59.63 19.34 3.59
C LYS A 35 61.10 18.97 3.28
N ARG A 36 61.28 17.90 2.48
CA ARG A 36 62.29 17.84 1.39
C ARG A 36 61.84 16.86 0.29
N ASN A 37 62.30 17.14 -0.93
CA ASN A 37 62.03 16.50 -2.25
C ASN A 37 63.32 16.78 -3.10
N PRO A 38 63.56 16.24 -4.31
CA PRO A 38 63.14 14.99 -4.99
C PRO A 38 64.38 14.21 -5.56
N GLU A 39 64.21 13.43 -6.64
CA GLU A 39 65.18 12.74 -7.56
C GLU A 39 65.36 11.20 -7.41
N ASN A 40 65.67 10.39 -8.44
CA ASN A 40 65.37 10.37 -9.89
C ASN A 40 65.78 8.97 -10.49
N LYS A 41 65.32 8.64 -11.71
CA LYS A 41 65.86 7.66 -12.70
C LYS A 41 65.68 6.11 -12.58
N SER A 42 64.79 5.63 -13.47
CA SER A 42 64.96 4.62 -14.56
C SER A 42 65.14 3.09 -14.32
N GLU A 43 64.16 2.36 -14.90
CA GLU A 43 64.11 1.03 -15.56
C GLU A 43 65.39 0.16 -15.77
N PRO A 44 65.22 -1.18 -15.87
CA PRO A 44 65.11 -1.80 -17.21
C PRO A 44 63.95 -2.82 -17.39
N ARG A 45 63.77 -3.31 -18.63
CA ARG A 45 62.59 -4.04 -19.15
C ARG A 45 63.00 -5.41 -19.78
N GLN A 46 62.05 -6.36 -19.82
CA GLN A 46 61.97 -7.59 -20.66
C GLN A 46 62.70 -8.88 -20.25
N GLN A 47 61.94 -9.97 -20.03
CA GLN A 47 61.74 -11.13 -20.95
C GLN A 47 60.62 -12.02 -20.37
N ARG A 48 59.47 -12.18 -21.05
CA ARG A 48 59.13 -13.16 -22.12
C ARG A 48 58.91 -14.61 -21.64
N THR A 49 57.65 -15.05 -21.62
CA THR A 49 57.28 -16.38 -22.16
C THR A 49 55.83 -16.39 -22.64
N GLU A 50 55.60 -16.93 -23.84
CA GLU A 50 54.28 -17.07 -24.47
C GLU A 50 53.65 -18.42 -24.12
N ARG A 51 52.30 -18.53 -24.16
CA ARG A 51 51.62 -19.84 -24.18
C ARG A 51 50.27 -19.78 -24.89
N LYS A 52 50.09 -20.60 -25.93
CA LYS A 52 48.79 -20.94 -26.55
C LYS A 52 48.89 -22.33 -27.20
N GLN A 53 47.74 -23.01 -27.39
CA GLN A 53 47.55 -24.35 -28.00
C GLN A 53 48.02 -25.53 -27.10
N GLU A 54 47.36 -26.71 -27.01
CA GLU A 54 46.07 -27.20 -27.57
C GLU A 54 45.45 -28.32 -26.68
N GLN A 55 44.37 -28.99 -27.13
CA GLN A 55 43.68 -30.18 -26.52
C GLN A 55 44.54 -31.49 -26.52
N PRO A 56 44.15 -32.71 -26.04
CA PRO A 56 42.81 -33.28 -25.71
C PRO A 56 42.64 -34.31 -24.52
N GLN A 57 41.39 -34.78 -24.32
CA GLN A 57 40.87 -36.15 -23.98
C GLN A 57 41.17 -36.98 -22.68
N SER A 58 40.06 -37.54 -22.15
CA SER A 58 39.77 -38.95 -21.71
C SER A 58 39.96 -39.50 -20.26
N GLN A 59 38.82 -40.00 -19.72
CA GLN A 59 38.54 -41.17 -18.83
C GLN A 59 39.07 -41.29 -17.37
N PRO A 60 38.21 -41.74 -16.42
CA PRO A 60 38.58 -42.34 -15.13
C PRO A 60 38.26 -43.86 -15.02
N GLN A 61 38.90 -44.55 -14.08
CA GLN A 61 38.90 -46.01 -13.91
C GLN A 61 38.03 -46.54 -12.73
N GLN A 62 37.81 -47.86 -12.69
CA GLN A 62 36.93 -48.62 -11.77
C GLN A 62 37.57 -48.79 -10.36
N GLN A 63 36.93 -49.24 -9.27
CA GLN A 63 36.02 -50.40 -9.03
C GLN A 63 35.40 -50.22 -7.59
N ARG A 64 34.52 -51.02 -6.98
CA ARG A 64 33.82 -52.32 -7.25
C ARG A 64 32.58 -52.45 -6.32
N THR A 65 31.63 -53.35 -6.64
CA THR A 65 30.67 -54.05 -5.73
C THR A 65 29.52 -53.21 -5.11
N GLU A 66 28.35 -53.75 -4.68
CA GLU A 66 27.75 -55.12 -4.69
C GLU A 66 26.19 -55.07 -4.86
N ARG A 67 25.48 -56.19 -4.67
CA ARG A 67 24.00 -56.40 -4.67
C ARG A 67 23.65 -57.67 -3.85
N PRO A 68 22.39 -58.09 -3.53
CA PRO A 68 21.09 -57.90 -4.25
C PRO A 68 19.87 -57.73 -3.28
N PRO A 69 18.58 -58.04 -3.62
CA PRO A 69 17.86 -58.16 -4.91
C PRO A 69 16.59 -57.27 -5.05
N GLU A 70 16.01 -57.23 -6.27
CA GLU A 70 14.73 -56.59 -6.63
C GLU A 70 13.53 -57.57 -6.61
N ARG A 71 12.29 -57.04 -6.58
CA ARG A 71 11.08 -57.73 -7.06
C ARG A 71 10.49 -56.98 -8.27
N GLN A 72 10.13 -57.74 -9.30
CA GLN A 72 9.50 -57.22 -10.53
C GLN A 72 7.98 -57.13 -10.41
N HIS A 73 7.36 -56.11 -11.01
CA HIS A 73 5.97 -56.13 -11.48
C HIS A 73 5.88 -55.50 -12.89
N THR A 74 5.11 -56.13 -13.77
CA THR A 74 4.95 -55.80 -15.20
C THR A 74 3.68 -54.97 -15.46
N PRO A 75 3.63 -54.18 -16.56
CA PRO A 75 2.46 -53.41 -16.97
C PRO A 75 1.66 -54.05 -18.13
N PRO A 76 0.35 -53.79 -18.21
CA PRO A 76 -0.38 -53.69 -19.47
C PRO A 76 -1.36 -52.49 -19.47
N ALA A 77 -2.06 -52.09 -20.54
CA ALA A 77 -1.84 -52.06 -21.99
C ALA A 77 -2.95 -51.13 -22.57
N VAL A 78 -2.76 -50.54 -23.76
CA VAL A 78 -3.74 -49.58 -24.35
C VAL A 78 -4.35 -50.14 -25.63
N GLN A 79 -5.67 -50.04 -25.80
CA GLN A 79 -6.41 -49.93 -27.09
C GLN A 79 -7.92 -49.59 -26.86
N PRO A 80 -8.75 -49.22 -27.87
CA PRO A 80 -9.57 -48.00 -27.76
C PRO A 80 -11.11 -48.19 -27.87
N GLN A 81 -11.81 -47.04 -27.95
CA GLN A 81 -13.27 -46.84 -27.83
C GLN A 81 -14.15 -47.49 -28.92
N SER A 82 -15.39 -47.79 -28.54
CA SER A 82 -16.57 -47.62 -29.40
C SER A 82 -17.80 -47.22 -28.54
N GLN A 83 -18.72 -46.44 -29.12
CA GLN A 83 -19.93 -45.93 -28.45
C GLN A 83 -21.17 -46.75 -28.84
N GLN A 84 -22.13 -46.93 -27.92
CA GLN A 84 -23.53 -47.12 -28.29
C GLN A 84 -24.48 -46.68 -27.16
N GLN A 85 -25.65 -46.18 -27.57
CA GLN A 85 -26.67 -45.56 -26.71
C GLN A 85 -27.69 -46.58 -26.20
N GLN A 86 -28.28 -46.35 -25.02
CA GLN A 86 -29.74 -46.48 -24.77
C GLN A 86 -30.11 -46.03 -23.34
N ALA A 87 -31.27 -45.39 -23.19
CA ALA A 87 -31.94 -45.13 -21.91
C ALA A 87 -32.96 -46.27 -21.61
N PRO A 88 -33.49 -46.42 -20.37
CA PRO A 88 -34.78 -45.76 -20.08
C PRO A 88 -35.17 -45.45 -18.60
N GLN A 89 -35.99 -44.40 -18.44
CA GLN A 89 -37.24 -44.27 -17.66
C GLN A 89 -37.39 -44.52 -16.12
N HIS A 90 -37.87 -43.43 -15.47
CA HIS A 90 -38.97 -43.29 -14.48
C HIS A 90 -39.06 -44.07 -13.15
N THR A 91 -39.24 -43.32 -12.05
CA THR A 91 -40.43 -43.45 -11.19
C THR A 91 -40.71 -42.13 -10.43
N ALA A 92 -41.97 -41.88 -10.05
CA ALA A 92 -42.46 -40.59 -9.54
C ALA A 92 -42.69 -40.57 -8.01
N ALA A 93 -42.71 -39.38 -7.41
CA ALA A 93 -43.02 -39.16 -6.00
C ALA A 93 -44.47 -38.68 -5.77
N PRO A 94 -45.16 -39.11 -4.69
CA PRO A 94 -46.51 -38.65 -4.35
C PRO A 94 -46.52 -37.36 -3.50
N PRO A 95 -47.57 -36.51 -3.60
CA PRO A 95 -47.69 -35.26 -2.83
C PRO A 95 -48.53 -35.44 -1.54
N VAL A 96 -48.25 -34.64 -0.50
CA VAL A 96 -49.13 -34.49 0.67
C VAL A 96 -49.23 -33.02 1.09
N GLN A 97 -50.46 -32.49 1.11
CA GLN A 97 -50.81 -31.16 1.61
C GLN A 97 -50.83 -31.12 3.14
N ARG A 98 -50.40 -30.02 3.78
CA ARG A 98 -50.95 -29.55 5.08
C ARG A 98 -50.92 -28.02 5.19
N THR A 99 -52.10 -27.44 5.39
CA THR A 99 -52.34 -26.10 5.96
C THR A 99 -52.54 -26.21 7.49
N PRO A 100 -52.56 -25.10 8.26
CA PRO A 100 -52.10 -25.09 9.66
C PRO A 100 -53.21 -25.25 10.70
N PRO A 101 -52.84 -25.26 11.99
CA PRO A 101 -53.62 -24.54 12.99
C PRO A 101 -52.79 -23.53 13.81
N VAL A 102 -53.49 -22.49 14.26
CA VAL A 102 -53.05 -21.42 15.15
C VAL A 102 -53.21 -21.86 16.61
N ASN A 103 -52.31 -21.44 17.51
CA ASN A 103 -52.71 -20.92 18.82
C ASN A 103 -51.58 -20.14 19.52
N GLN A 104 -51.89 -18.88 19.87
CA GLN A 104 -51.15 -18.08 20.86
C GLN A 104 -51.60 -18.49 22.27
N PRO A 105 -50.85 -18.08 23.31
CA PRO A 105 -51.48 -17.18 24.28
C PRO A 105 -50.82 -15.80 24.32
N ALA A 106 -51.61 -14.78 24.62
CA ALA A 106 -51.17 -13.39 24.81
C ALA A 106 -51.65 -12.85 26.16
N GLN A 107 -51.11 -11.68 26.53
CA GLN A 107 -51.47 -10.87 27.72
C GLN A 107 -50.86 -11.37 29.05
N GLN A 108 -50.52 -10.52 30.03
CA GLN A 108 -51.07 -9.20 30.34
C GLN A 108 -50.01 -8.13 30.71
N GLN A 109 -50.31 -6.87 30.35
CA GLN A 109 -49.80 -5.68 31.04
C GLN A 109 -50.58 -5.47 32.36
N PRO A 110 -50.07 -4.61 33.26
CA PRO A 110 -50.94 -3.61 33.87
C PRO A 110 -50.62 -2.18 33.40
N GLN A 111 -51.62 -1.49 32.84
CA GLN A 111 -51.68 -0.03 32.85
C GLN A 111 -52.65 0.44 33.94
N ARG A 112 -52.27 1.51 34.66
CA ARG A 112 -53.08 2.69 35.04
C ARG A 112 -52.12 3.68 35.71
N GLN A 113 -51.85 4.82 35.06
CA GLN A 113 -52.57 6.09 35.22
C GLN A 113 -52.39 6.70 36.61
N ASP A 114 -51.52 7.72 36.70
CA ASP A 114 -51.98 9.08 36.99
C ASP A 114 -50.99 10.15 36.49
N ARG A 115 -51.54 11.17 35.82
CA ARG A 115 -51.01 12.53 35.55
C ARG A 115 -52.09 13.47 36.11
N PRO A 116 -51.81 14.74 36.49
CA PRO A 116 -50.77 15.61 35.89
C PRO A 116 -50.02 16.56 36.84
N ALA A 117 -48.75 16.88 36.54
CA ALA A 117 -48.10 18.11 37.03
C ALA A 117 -46.93 18.58 36.14
N GLN A 118 -47.16 19.66 35.39
CA GLN A 118 -46.21 20.64 34.84
C GLN A 118 -47.03 21.94 34.61
N PRO A 119 -46.44 23.16 34.58
CA PRO A 119 -45.02 23.45 34.34
C PRO A 119 -44.38 24.49 35.31
N GLN A 120 -43.05 24.44 35.41
CA GLN A 120 -42.22 25.62 35.69
C GLN A 120 -40.99 25.60 34.78
N VAL A 121 -40.98 26.51 33.81
CA VAL A 121 -39.81 26.88 32.99
C VAL A 121 -39.47 28.31 33.38
N TYR A 122 -38.26 28.55 33.89
CA TYR A 122 -37.78 29.91 34.13
C TYR A 122 -37.09 30.43 32.87
N GLN A 123 -37.50 31.61 32.41
CA GLN A 123 -37.03 32.22 31.16
C GLN A 123 -36.01 33.33 31.39
N GLY A 124 -35.17 33.56 30.37
CA GLY A 124 -34.50 34.84 30.12
C GLY A 124 -33.12 34.66 29.48
N GLN A 125 -32.72 35.36 28.42
CA GLN A 125 -33.43 36.22 27.45
C GLN A 125 -32.64 36.12 26.12
N PRO A 126 -33.26 36.39 24.96
CA PRO A 126 -32.54 37.17 23.97
C PRO A 126 -33.43 38.20 23.27
N ASN A 127 -33.02 39.47 23.25
CA ASN A 127 -33.59 40.45 22.32
C ASN A 127 -32.62 41.59 22.01
N ASN A 128 -32.19 41.69 20.75
CA ASN A 128 -32.48 42.89 19.95
C ASN A 128 -32.29 42.62 18.44
N GLN A 129 -33.35 42.93 17.69
CA GLN A 129 -33.43 43.06 16.22
C GLN A 129 -32.96 44.47 15.77
N PRO A 130 -33.07 44.92 14.48
CA PRO A 130 -33.56 44.29 13.23
C PRO A 130 -32.55 44.38 12.05
N GLY A 131 -32.76 43.82 10.85
CA GLY A 131 -33.87 43.05 10.27
C GLY A 131 -34.29 43.57 8.88
N ARG A 132 -34.37 42.69 7.86
CA ARG A 132 -35.27 42.75 6.67
C ARG A 132 -35.06 41.54 5.73
N THR A 133 -35.99 41.32 4.82
CA THR A 133 -36.48 39.97 4.49
C THR A 133 -36.67 39.78 2.98
N PHE A 134 -36.11 38.68 2.44
CA PHE A 134 -36.49 37.87 1.25
C PHE A 134 -36.95 38.52 -0.08
N GLY A 135 -36.48 37.93 -1.19
CA GLY A 135 -37.14 37.99 -2.51
C GLY A 135 -36.36 37.22 -3.59
N ASN A 136 -36.96 36.18 -4.17
CA ASN A 136 -36.49 35.48 -5.39
C ASN A 136 -37.56 35.66 -6.51
N PRO A 137 -37.30 35.30 -7.79
CA PRO A 137 -37.52 36.23 -8.91
C PRO A 137 -38.84 35.99 -9.67
N PRO A 138 -39.13 36.85 -10.66
CA PRO A 138 -39.21 36.32 -12.03
C PRO A 138 -38.59 37.24 -13.11
N GLY A 139 -38.40 36.71 -14.32
CA GLY A 139 -37.78 37.42 -15.44
C GLY A 139 -38.77 38.17 -16.36
N GLY A 140 -38.23 38.84 -17.38
CA GLY A 140 -39.00 39.52 -18.42
C GLY A 140 -38.25 40.68 -19.10
N GLN A 141 -37.72 40.45 -20.30
CA GLN A 141 -37.50 41.49 -21.32
C GLN A 141 -38.87 42.00 -21.84
N PRO A 142 -39.03 43.19 -22.48
CA PRO A 142 -38.04 43.81 -23.38
C PRO A 142 -37.93 45.37 -23.44
N GLY A 143 -36.75 45.81 -23.89
CA GLY A 143 -36.52 46.88 -24.89
C GLY A 143 -37.12 48.30 -24.76
N ARG A 144 -36.23 49.31 -24.75
CA ARG A 144 -36.36 50.53 -25.58
C ARG A 144 -35.01 51.25 -25.75
N THR A 145 -34.83 51.89 -26.90
CA THR A 145 -33.60 52.50 -27.42
C THR A 145 -33.57 54.02 -27.22
N PHE A 146 -32.54 54.70 -27.79
CA PHE A 146 -32.13 56.12 -27.66
C PHE A 146 -31.34 56.44 -26.37
N GLY A 147 -30.17 57.09 -26.41
CA GLY A 147 -29.33 57.51 -27.54
C GLY A 147 -28.50 58.76 -27.18
N GLY A 148 -27.17 58.71 -27.28
CA GLY A 148 -26.31 59.91 -27.06
C GLY A 148 -24.84 59.64 -26.71
N SER A 149 -23.96 59.88 -27.69
CA SER A 149 -22.56 60.35 -27.56
C SER A 149 -21.61 59.81 -26.48
N GLN A 150 -20.60 59.07 -26.95
CA GLN A 150 -19.28 58.80 -26.33
C GLN A 150 -18.41 60.07 -26.17
N PRO A 151 -17.19 60.04 -25.56
CA PRO A 151 -16.48 58.91 -24.95
C PRO A 151 -15.99 59.13 -23.51
N ASN A 152 -15.85 58.05 -22.73
CA ASN A 152 -14.84 58.01 -21.67
C ASN A 152 -14.06 56.70 -21.73
N ARG A 153 -12.74 56.76 -21.56
CA ARG A 153 -11.84 55.60 -21.68
C ARG A 153 -12.00 54.70 -20.46
N VAL A 154 -12.36 53.43 -20.67
CA VAL A 154 -12.29 52.40 -19.64
C VAL A 154 -11.25 51.37 -20.04
N SER A 155 -10.19 51.27 -19.25
CA SER A 155 -9.17 50.22 -19.37
C SER A 155 -9.78 48.87 -18.97
N PRO A 156 -9.61 47.79 -19.76
CA PRO A 156 -10.06 46.47 -19.37
C PRO A 156 -9.04 45.80 -18.44
N SER A 157 -9.04 46.16 -17.15
CA SER A 157 -8.42 45.33 -16.12
C SER A 157 -9.37 44.19 -15.72
N MET A 158 -9.60 43.25 -16.64
CA MET A 158 -10.00 41.91 -16.24
C MET A 158 -8.79 41.25 -15.60
N GLU A 159 -8.71 41.33 -14.27
CA GLU A 159 -7.69 40.64 -13.51
C GLU A 159 -7.90 39.13 -13.71
N ALA A 160 -7.08 38.55 -14.58
CA ALA A 160 -7.12 37.13 -14.87
C ALA A 160 -6.85 36.39 -13.56
N ARG A 161 -7.84 35.60 -13.10
CA ARG A 161 -7.57 34.57 -12.09
C ARG A 161 -6.33 33.80 -12.54
N PRO A 162 -5.30 33.62 -11.68
CA PRO A 162 -4.14 32.84 -12.06
C PRO A 162 -4.63 31.44 -12.43
N VAL A 163 -4.52 31.13 -13.73
CA VAL A 163 -4.74 29.78 -14.22
C VAL A 163 -3.59 28.97 -13.64
N ASN A 164 -3.89 28.11 -12.65
CA ASN A 164 -2.88 27.18 -12.11
C ASN A 164 -2.21 26.48 -13.30
N PRO A 165 -0.87 26.50 -13.40
CA PRO A 165 -0.20 25.89 -14.53
C PRO A 165 -0.61 24.42 -14.62
N ALA A 166 -0.94 23.93 -15.82
CA ALA A 166 -1.20 22.51 -16.02
C ALA A 166 0.02 21.69 -15.51
N PRO A 167 -0.19 20.45 -15.01
CA PRO A 167 0.91 19.56 -14.63
C PRO A 167 1.97 19.47 -15.72
N ARG A 168 3.25 19.55 -15.35
CA ARG A 168 4.35 19.65 -16.30
C ARG A 168 5.33 18.50 -16.15
N THR A 169 5.53 17.78 -17.24
CA THR A 169 6.66 16.86 -17.39
C THR A 169 7.87 17.65 -17.90
N TYR A 170 9.06 17.30 -17.43
CA TYR A 170 10.35 17.85 -17.86
C TYR A 170 11.32 16.70 -18.14
N THR A 171 12.11 16.79 -19.20
CA THR A 171 13.18 15.81 -19.48
C THR A 171 14.53 16.52 -19.42
N THR A 172 15.44 16.07 -18.55
CA THR A 172 16.80 16.62 -18.45
C THR A 172 17.65 16.20 -19.65
N ARG A 173 18.79 16.87 -19.89
CA ARG A 173 19.78 16.39 -20.88
C ARG A 173 20.37 15.02 -20.52
N GLY A 174 20.33 14.63 -19.24
CA GLY A 174 20.70 13.30 -18.77
C GLY A 174 19.65 12.22 -19.08
N GLY A 175 18.43 12.61 -19.48
CA GLY A 175 17.31 11.70 -19.74
C GLY A 175 16.40 11.43 -18.54
N ASP A 176 16.56 12.17 -17.44
CA ASP A 176 15.66 12.08 -16.28
C ASP A 176 14.32 12.75 -16.60
N VAL A 177 13.22 12.07 -16.30
CA VAL A 177 11.85 12.57 -16.51
C VAL A 177 11.25 13.00 -15.17
N ILE A 178 11.01 14.29 -15.01
CA ILE A 178 10.49 14.91 -13.79
C ILE A 178 9.05 15.35 -14.05
N HIS A 179 8.10 14.81 -13.30
CA HIS A 179 6.71 15.26 -13.29
C HIS A 179 6.46 16.19 -12.11
N ARG A 180 5.93 17.38 -12.41
CA ARG A 180 5.41 18.35 -11.43
C ARG A 180 3.90 18.45 -11.51
N ASP A 181 3.25 18.63 -10.37
CA ASP A 181 1.82 18.91 -10.32
C ASP A 181 1.49 20.35 -10.73
N ALA A 182 0.20 20.72 -10.62
CA ALA A 182 -0.29 22.05 -10.96
C ALA A 182 0.14 23.16 -9.98
N ALA A 183 0.69 22.81 -8.81
CA ALA A 183 1.34 23.75 -7.89
C ALA A 183 2.85 23.91 -8.20
N GLY A 184 3.41 23.08 -9.08
CA GLY A 184 4.83 23.06 -9.42
C GLY A 184 5.68 22.18 -8.48
N GLU A 185 5.07 21.46 -7.53
CA GLU A 185 5.78 20.51 -6.67
C GLU A 185 6.20 19.29 -7.49
N VAL A 186 7.43 18.80 -7.28
CA VAL A 186 7.88 17.54 -7.88
C VAL A 186 7.08 16.40 -7.27
N ARG A 187 6.39 15.62 -8.12
CA ARG A 187 5.63 14.42 -7.70
C ARG A 187 6.31 13.13 -8.11
N ARG A 188 7.10 13.12 -9.17
CA ARG A 188 7.82 11.94 -9.63
C ARG A 188 9.09 12.32 -10.37
N VAL A 189 10.17 11.60 -10.15
CA VAL A 189 11.40 11.63 -10.95
C VAL A 189 11.70 10.21 -11.41
N GLN A 190 11.80 9.99 -12.71
CA GLN A 190 12.17 8.71 -13.31
C GLN A 190 13.52 8.86 -14.01
N MET A 191 14.51 8.11 -13.55
CA MET A 191 15.89 8.17 -14.03
C MET A 191 16.13 7.12 -15.13
N PRO A 192 17.08 7.33 -16.08
CA PRO A 192 17.37 6.38 -17.15
C PRO A 192 17.77 4.97 -16.67
N ASN A 193 18.32 4.85 -15.45
CA ASN A 193 18.69 3.57 -14.84
C ASN A 193 17.50 2.77 -14.30
N GLY A 194 16.26 3.24 -14.48
CA GLY A 194 15.04 2.61 -13.99
C GLY A 194 14.67 2.97 -12.55
N THR A 195 15.43 3.85 -11.88
CA THR A 195 15.06 4.37 -10.56
C THR A 195 13.86 5.31 -10.68
N VAL A 196 12.86 5.13 -9.83
CA VAL A 196 11.69 6.02 -9.73
C VAL A 196 11.61 6.56 -8.31
N VAL A 197 11.69 7.89 -8.18
CA VAL A 197 11.38 8.61 -6.94
C VAL A 197 9.97 9.19 -7.06
N TYR A 198 9.18 9.10 -6.00
CA TYR A 198 7.78 9.51 -5.95
C TYR A 198 7.49 10.26 -4.66
N HIS A 199 6.89 11.45 -4.78
CA HIS A 199 6.60 12.37 -3.67
C HIS A 199 5.08 12.55 -3.52
N PRO A 200 4.41 11.66 -2.77
CA PRO A 200 3.00 11.85 -2.45
C PRO A 200 2.82 13.09 -1.56
N PRO A 201 1.70 13.81 -1.67
CA PRO A 201 1.38 14.90 -0.75
C PRO A 201 1.38 14.43 0.71
N ASN A 202 1.83 15.31 1.61
CA ASN A 202 1.75 15.14 3.07
C ASN A 202 2.44 13.88 3.65
N ALA A 203 3.24 13.13 2.89
CA ALA A 203 3.81 11.86 3.35
C ALA A 203 5.27 11.66 2.85
N PRO A 204 6.04 10.73 3.46
CA PRO A 204 7.39 10.43 3.01
C PRO A 204 7.41 9.99 1.54
N ARG A 205 8.48 10.36 0.83
CA ARG A 205 8.70 9.89 -0.55
C ARG A 205 8.90 8.38 -0.60
N ARG A 206 8.60 7.78 -1.75
CA ARG A 206 8.89 6.39 -2.08
C ARG A 206 9.90 6.32 -3.23
N VAL A 207 10.92 5.50 -3.09
CA VAL A 207 11.98 5.23 -4.07
C VAL A 207 11.86 3.78 -4.51
N GLU A 208 11.85 3.51 -5.80
CA GLU A 208 11.86 2.16 -6.37
C GLU A 208 13.05 2.00 -7.31
N VAL A 209 13.88 0.98 -7.06
CA VAL A 209 15.09 0.67 -7.84
C VAL A 209 15.05 -0.79 -8.25
N VAL A 210 15.16 -1.06 -9.56
CA VAL A 210 15.38 -2.42 -10.09
C VAL A 210 16.88 -2.62 -10.28
N ARG A 211 17.50 -3.44 -9.43
CA ARG A 211 18.91 -3.85 -9.54
C ARG A 211 19.05 -5.06 -10.50
N PRO A 212 20.24 -5.27 -11.10
CA PRO A 212 20.53 -6.46 -11.90
C PRO A 212 20.16 -7.77 -11.20
N GLY A 213 19.69 -8.76 -11.97
CA GLY A 213 19.19 -10.03 -11.43
C GLY A 213 17.76 -9.98 -10.88
N GLY A 214 17.00 -8.91 -11.13
CA GLY A 214 15.58 -8.81 -10.77
C GLY A 214 15.31 -8.54 -9.29
N ARG A 215 16.32 -8.10 -8.53
CA ARG A 215 16.17 -7.59 -7.16
C ARG A 215 15.54 -6.20 -7.25
N VAL A 216 14.40 -5.99 -6.59
CA VAL A 216 13.77 -4.67 -6.51
C VAL A 216 13.92 -4.14 -5.10
N VAL A 217 14.35 -2.90 -4.93
CA VAL A 217 14.39 -2.22 -3.63
C VAL A 217 13.35 -1.13 -3.65
N VAL A 218 12.41 -1.18 -2.71
CA VAL A 218 11.43 -0.11 -2.47
C VAL A 218 11.78 0.50 -1.12
N ALA A 219 12.39 1.69 -1.13
CA ALA A 219 12.80 2.41 0.06
C ALA A 219 11.93 3.65 0.27
N GLY A 220 11.69 4.03 1.52
CA GLY A 220 11.04 5.29 1.86
C GLY A 220 12.01 6.22 2.58
N ALA A 221 11.69 6.56 3.83
CA ALA A 221 12.67 7.12 4.75
C ALA A 221 13.88 6.17 4.96
N PRO A 222 15.05 6.66 5.42
CA PRO A 222 16.19 5.79 5.70
C PRO A 222 15.85 4.62 6.63
N GLY A 223 16.12 3.40 6.19
CA GLY A 223 15.79 2.16 6.90
C GLY A 223 14.35 1.65 6.74
N HIS A 224 13.46 2.39 6.08
CA HIS A 224 12.07 2.01 5.82
C HIS A 224 11.85 1.49 4.40
N GLY A 225 10.86 0.62 4.24
CA GLY A 225 10.52 -0.06 2.98
C GLY A 225 10.86 -1.56 2.98
N TYR A 226 11.16 -2.11 1.81
CA TYR A 226 11.51 -3.52 1.63
C TYR A 226 12.49 -3.79 0.47
N VAL A 227 13.21 -4.89 0.61
CA VAL A 227 13.96 -5.55 -0.47
C VAL A 227 13.13 -6.71 -0.99
N GLN A 228 12.94 -6.79 -2.31
CA GLN A 228 12.23 -7.85 -3.02
C GLN A 228 13.20 -8.69 -3.86
N ARG A 229 13.03 -10.01 -3.83
CA ARG A 229 13.68 -10.97 -4.72
C ARG A 229 12.69 -12.03 -5.22
N GLN A 230 12.87 -12.52 -6.44
CA GLN A 230 12.20 -13.74 -6.89
C GLN A 230 13.01 -14.96 -6.45
N VAL A 231 12.32 -16.05 -6.09
CA VAL A 231 12.92 -17.34 -5.71
C VAL A 231 12.07 -18.45 -6.35
N VAL A 232 12.71 -19.54 -6.79
CA VAL A 232 11.98 -20.70 -7.32
C VAL A 232 12.03 -21.83 -6.31
N VAL A 233 10.86 -22.29 -5.86
CA VAL A 233 10.69 -23.41 -4.90
C VAL A 233 9.88 -24.49 -5.59
N SER A 234 10.43 -25.70 -5.75
CA SER A 234 9.71 -26.82 -6.38
C SER A 234 9.02 -26.45 -7.70
N ASN A 235 9.76 -25.79 -8.59
CA ASN A 235 9.29 -25.26 -9.88
C ASN A 235 8.20 -24.16 -9.80
N THR A 236 7.91 -23.62 -8.61
CA THR A 236 7.00 -22.48 -8.40
C THR A 236 7.79 -21.22 -8.12
N THR A 237 7.58 -20.16 -8.92
CA THR A 237 8.16 -18.84 -8.63
C THR A 237 7.39 -18.16 -7.51
N ILE A 238 8.09 -17.83 -6.43
CA ILE A 238 7.61 -17.01 -5.33
C ILE A 238 8.37 -15.68 -5.32
N ILE A 239 7.77 -14.68 -4.67
CA ILE A 239 8.38 -13.38 -4.42
C ILE A 239 8.60 -13.27 -2.91
N LYS A 240 9.86 -13.14 -2.48
CA LYS A 240 10.19 -12.83 -1.09
C LYS A 240 10.43 -11.33 -0.97
N ARG A 241 9.73 -10.68 -0.03
CA ARG A 241 10.05 -9.31 0.41
C ARG A 241 10.53 -9.33 1.86
N THR A 242 11.70 -8.77 2.11
CA THR A 242 12.22 -8.52 3.46
C THR A 242 11.96 -7.06 3.82
N TYR A 243 11.10 -6.84 4.82
CA TYR A 243 10.77 -5.54 5.41
C TYR A 243 11.61 -5.30 6.67
N ILE A 244 11.74 -4.04 7.10
CA ILE A 244 12.18 -3.69 8.46
C ILE A 244 10.95 -3.26 9.26
N TYR A 245 10.74 -3.85 10.44
CA TYR A 245 9.66 -3.48 11.36
C TYR A 245 10.21 -3.35 12.78
N ASN A 246 10.09 -2.16 13.39
CA ASN A 246 10.71 -1.83 14.69
C ASN A 246 12.21 -2.21 14.74
N GLY A 247 12.95 -1.97 13.66
CA GLY A 247 14.37 -2.33 13.50
C GLY A 247 14.66 -3.80 13.23
N VAL A 248 13.68 -4.69 13.29
CA VAL A 248 13.84 -6.14 13.07
C VAL A 248 13.50 -6.50 11.61
N PRO A 249 14.37 -7.21 10.88
CA PRO A 249 14.07 -7.65 9.52
C PRO A 249 13.05 -8.80 9.52
N GLN A 250 12.00 -8.70 8.72
CA GLN A 250 10.94 -9.70 8.57
C GLN A 250 10.71 -10.02 7.10
N ALA A 251 10.95 -11.28 6.71
CA ALA A 251 10.59 -11.75 5.37
C ALA A 251 9.12 -12.17 5.31
N ARG A 252 8.50 -11.84 4.18
CA ARG A 252 7.13 -12.22 3.81
C ARG A 252 7.17 -12.83 2.41
N ILE A 253 6.38 -13.89 2.22
CA ILE A 253 6.28 -14.60 0.94
C ILE A 253 5.01 -14.16 0.22
N TYR A 254 5.13 -14.03 -1.09
CA TYR A 254 4.05 -13.68 -2.00
C TYR A 254 4.11 -14.60 -3.22
N ARG A 255 2.97 -14.83 -3.87
CA ARG A 255 2.92 -15.49 -5.18
C ARG A 255 2.42 -14.52 -6.26
N PRO A 256 3.05 -14.51 -7.45
CA PRO A 256 2.58 -13.70 -8.56
C PRO A 256 1.25 -14.24 -9.08
N ARG A 257 0.31 -13.35 -9.37
CA ARG A 257 -1.00 -13.69 -9.93
C ARG A 257 -1.37 -12.67 -11.00
N MET A 258 -1.78 -13.13 -12.17
CA MET A 258 -2.35 -12.26 -13.20
C MET A 258 -3.86 -12.10 -12.98
N TYR A 259 -4.35 -10.87 -13.04
CA TYR A 259 -5.78 -10.54 -12.98
C TYR A 259 -6.05 -9.28 -13.83
N ASN A 260 -7.02 -9.31 -14.75
CA ASN A 260 -7.28 -8.22 -15.71
C ASN A 260 -6.02 -7.70 -16.46
N GLY A 261 -5.05 -8.58 -16.75
CA GLY A 261 -3.76 -8.21 -17.36
C GLY A 261 -2.77 -7.52 -16.42
N VAL A 262 -3.16 -7.25 -15.18
CA VAL A 262 -2.30 -6.69 -14.12
C VAL A 262 -1.58 -7.82 -13.39
N SER A 263 -0.27 -7.67 -13.23
CA SER A 263 0.53 -8.54 -12.37
C SER A 263 0.36 -8.10 -10.91
N LEU A 264 -0.27 -8.96 -10.12
CA LEU A 264 -0.46 -8.81 -8.68
C LEU A 264 0.52 -9.70 -7.92
N VAL A 265 0.80 -9.36 -6.66
CA VAL A 265 1.51 -10.23 -5.72
C VAL A 265 0.59 -10.51 -4.54
N VAL A 266 0.29 -11.77 -4.27
CA VAL A 266 -0.66 -12.18 -3.21
C VAL A 266 0.13 -12.70 -2.02
N TYR A 267 -0.05 -12.09 -0.84
CA TYR A 267 0.58 -12.55 0.39
C TYR A 267 0.24 -14.01 0.66
N THR A 268 1.26 -14.83 0.93
CA THR A 268 1.13 -16.26 1.19
C THR A 268 1.62 -16.54 2.62
N PRO A 269 0.73 -17.01 3.52
CA PRO A 269 1.12 -17.39 4.88
C PRO A 269 2.28 -18.39 4.90
N VAL A 270 3.27 -18.10 5.74
CA VAL A 270 4.44 -18.97 5.93
C VAL A 270 4.19 -20.09 6.93
N ARG A 271 3.07 -19.98 7.67
CA ARG A 271 2.63 -20.85 8.75
C ARG A 271 1.12 -20.70 8.89
N TYR A 272 0.46 -21.73 9.41
CA TYR A 272 -0.95 -21.73 9.79
C TYR A 272 -1.06 -22.04 11.29
N TYR A 273 -2.09 -21.51 11.95
CA TYR A 273 -2.36 -21.82 13.36
C TYR A 273 -3.02 -23.19 13.53
N ARG A 274 -3.08 -23.69 14.77
CA ARG A 274 -3.85 -24.90 15.09
C ARG A 274 -5.35 -24.62 14.94
N PRO A 275 -6.18 -25.61 14.52
CA PRO A 275 -7.63 -25.44 14.38
C PRO A 275 -8.31 -24.85 15.62
N ALA A 276 -7.89 -25.30 16.82
CA ALA A 276 -8.39 -24.81 18.11
C ALA A 276 -8.07 -23.31 18.34
N PHE A 277 -6.95 -22.81 17.81
CA PHE A 277 -6.61 -21.39 17.88
C PHE A 277 -7.40 -20.55 16.88
N TYR A 278 -7.61 -21.02 15.64
CA TYR A 278 -8.55 -20.34 14.73
C TYR A 278 -9.95 -20.29 15.32
N ALA A 279 -10.43 -21.36 15.97
CA ALA A 279 -11.71 -21.34 16.67
C ALA A 279 -11.73 -20.30 17.82
N TYR A 280 -10.64 -20.17 18.58
CA TYR A 280 -10.51 -19.14 19.62
C TYR A 280 -10.44 -17.71 19.04
N ALA A 281 -9.75 -17.51 17.91
CA ALA A 281 -9.55 -16.21 17.27
C ALA A 281 -10.76 -15.74 16.44
N TYR A 282 -11.58 -16.67 15.98
CA TYR A 282 -12.81 -16.41 15.22
C TYR A 282 -13.99 -16.09 16.15
N ASN A 283 -14.22 -16.91 17.18
CA ASN A 283 -15.42 -16.79 18.00
C ASN A 283 -15.33 -15.62 19.01
N PRO A 284 -16.47 -15.01 19.40
CA PRO A 284 -16.53 -14.09 20.54
C PRO A 284 -16.01 -14.73 21.83
N TRP A 285 -15.39 -13.91 22.69
CA TRP A 285 -14.91 -14.38 23.99
C TRP A 285 -16.07 -14.57 24.98
N PRO A 286 -16.04 -15.58 25.87
CA PRO A 286 -17.11 -15.81 26.85
C PRO A 286 -17.38 -14.64 27.80
N ARG A 287 -16.39 -13.75 27.97
CA ARG A 287 -16.52 -12.46 28.64
C ARG A 287 -15.73 -11.42 27.85
N PRO A 288 -16.32 -10.25 27.54
CA PRO A 288 -15.56 -9.13 27.00
C PRO A 288 -14.48 -8.65 27.98
N ILE A 289 -13.36 -8.15 27.46
CA ILE A 289 -12.22 -7.68 28.27
C ILE A 289 -11.96 -6.19 28.08
N VAL A 290 -11.41 -5.53 29.10
CA VAL A 290 -10.71 -4.25 28.93
C VAL A 290 -9.23 -4.57 28.75
N PHE A 291 -8.58 -4.00 27.73
CA PHE A 291 -7.17 -4.30 27.42
C PHE A 291 -6.29 -3.06 27.46
N GLY A 292 -5.22 -3.11 28.25
CA GLY A 292 -4.23 -2.05 28.39
C GLY A 292 -3.08 -2.19 27.39
N TRP A 293 -3.19 -1.52 26.25
CA TRP A 293 -2.19 -1.54 25.17
C TRP A 293 -0.80 -0.93 25.49
N GLY A 294 -0.68 -0.09 26.53
CA GLY A 294 0.59 0.53 26.94
C GLY A 294 1.06 1.74 26.11
N TRP A 295 0.60 1.89 24.87
CA TRP A 295 0.92 3.01 23.96
C TRP A 295 0.45 4.42 24.36
N ALA A 296 -0.23 4.61 25.48
CA ALA A 296 -0.88 5.89 25.80
C ALA A 296 0.11 7.06 25.95
N GLY A 297 1.37 6.77 26.31
CA GLY A 297 2.47 7.73 26.34
C GLY A 297 3.34 7.77 25.07
N SER A 298 3.02 6.98 24.04
CA SER A 298 3.81 6.94 22.81
C SER A 298 3.56 8.19 21.96
N PRO A 299 4.61 8.86 21.43
CA PRO A 299 4.45 10.10 20.65
C PRO A 299 3.53 9.97 19.43
N TRP A 300 3.49 8.79 18.82
CA TRP A 300 2.62 8.52 17.68
C TRP A 300 1.14 8.44 18.05
N TYR A 301 0.81 7.93 19.24
CA TYR A 301 -0.58 7.90 19.72
C TYR A 301 -1.04 9.31 20.11
N GLY A 302 -0.14 10.15 20.63
CA GLY A 302 -0.41 11.59 20.77
C GLY A 302 -0.69 12.28 19.42
N TYR A 303 0.03 11.91 18.36
CA TYR A 303 -0.18 12.45 17.01
C TYR A 303 -1.48 11.98 16.34
N TYR A 304 -1.89 10.73 16.57
CA TYR A 304 -3.10 10.15 15.95
C TYR A 304 -4.32 10.04 16.87
N GLY A 305 -4.25 10.44 18.14
CA GLY A 305 -5.32 10.21 19.14
C GLY A 305 -6.64 10.90 18.83
N GLY A 306 -6.62 12.00 18.05
CA GLY A 306 -7.83 12.64 17.52
C GLY A 306 -8.45 11.94 16.30
N TYR A 307 -7.70 11.04 15.65
CA TYR A 307 -8.14 10.26 14.49
C TYR A 307 -8.56 8.83 14.89
N PHE A 308 -7.81 8.20 15.78
CA PHE A 308 -7.99 6.82 16.18
C PHE A 308 -8.12 6.70 17.71
N THR A 309 -9.18 6.03 18.16
CA THR A 309 -9.38 5.64 19.55
C THR A 309 -9.65 4.13 19.62
N PRO A 310 -8.95 3.37 20.49
CA PRO A 310 -9.22 1.94 20.69
C PRO A 310 -10.65 1.67 21.19
N TYR A 311 -11.15 0.46 20.96
CA TYR A 311 -12.40 0.03 21.60
C TYR A 311 -12.21 0.02 23.13
N PRO A 312 -13.20 0.52 23.91
CA PRO A 312 -13.10 0.52 25.37
C PRO A 312 -13.16 -0.91 25.95
N VAL A 313 -13.79 -1.84 25.23
CA VAL A 313 -13.98 -3.23 25.61
C VAL A 313 -13.92 -4.11 24.36
N TYR A 314 -13.27 -5.26 24.45
CA TYR A 314 -13.13 -6.25 23.38
C TYR A 314 -14.00 -7.47 23.66
N ALA A 315 -15.11 -7.61 22.94
CA ALA A 315 -15.98 -8.78 23.01
C ALA A 315 -15.50 -9.97 22.16
N SER A 316 -14.59 -9.73 21.21
CA SER A 316 -14.02 -10.76 20.34
C SER A 316 -12.55 -10.46 20.00
N PRO A 317 -11.78 -11.48 19.60
CA PRO A 317 -10.42 -11.29 19.09
C PRO A 317 -10.38 -10.43 17.81
N SER A 318 -11.40 -10.49 16.94
CA SER A 318 -11.46 -9.65 15.73
C SER A 318 -11.48 -8.15 16.05
N LEU A 319 -12.18 -7.72 17.11
CA LEU A 319 -12.14 -6.34 17.59
C LEU A 319 -10.74 -5.95 18.13
N TRP A 320 -10.05 -6.88 18.79
CA TRP A 320 -8.69 -6.67 19.30
C TRP A 320 -7.68 -6.56 18.13
N LEU A 321 -7.80 -7.44 17.13
CA LEU A 321 -6.98 -7.46 15.92
C LEU A 321 -7.23 -6.24 15.03
N THR A 322 -8.43 -5.67 15.06
CA THR A 322 -8.76 -4.40 14.38
C THR A 322 -7.94 -3.26 14.94
N ASP A 323 -7.92 -3.12 16.27
CA ASP A 323 -7.11 -2.09 16.91
C ASP A 323 -5.61 -2.38 16.75
N TYR A 324 -5.18 -3.65 16.80
CA TYR A 324 -3.79 -4.04 16.49
C TYR A 324 -3.37 -3.61 15.07
N LEU A 325 -4.23 -3.86 14.07
CA LEU A 325 -3.99 -3.52 12.67
C LEU A 325 -3.85 -2.02 12.46
N ILE A 326 -4.80 -1.24 12.99
CA ILE A 326 -4.78 0.22 12.88
C ILE A 326 -3.57 0.77 13.67
N ALA A 327 -3.28 0.21 14.85
CA ALA A 327 -2.12 0.56 15.66
C ALA A 327 -0.80 0.41 14.90
N ALA A 328 -0.53 -0.81 14.41
CA ALA A 328 0.72 -1.14 13.73
C ALA A 328 0.92 -0.30 12.45
N THR A 329 -0.16 -0.03 11.71
CA THR A 329 -0.13 0.84 10.52
C THR A 329 0.23 2.28 10.88
N LEU A 330 -0.45 2.86 11.88
CA LEU A 330 -0.22 4.24 12.31
C LEU A 330 1.15 4.42 12.99
N GLU A 331 1.58 3.47 13.82
CA GLU A 331 2.91 3.47 14.44
C GLU A 331 4.02 3.47 13.38
N ASN A 332 3.94 2.56 12.40
CA ASN A 332 4.92 2.46 11.32
C ASN A 332 4.97 3.76 10.50
N ALA A 333 3.81 4.31 10.12
CA ALA A 333 3.71 5.57 9.39
C ALA A 333 4.28 6.76 10.18
N TYR A 334 4.14 6.78 11.51
CA TYR A 334 4.77 7.80 12.36
C TYR A 334 6.30 7.64 12.40
N GLN A 335 6.80 6.43 12.60
CA GLN A 335 8.24 6.16 12.62
C GLN A 335 8.89 6.61 11.30
N GLU A 336 8.31 6.23 10.17
CA GLU A 336 8.80 6.62 8.84
C GLU A 336 8.76 8.14 8.64
N ARG A 337 7.67 8.79 9.06
CA ARG A 337 7.51 10.25 9.05
C ARG A 337 8.54 10.97 9.91
N MET A 338 9.00 10.37 11.01
CA MET A 338 10.07 10.94 11.84
C MET A 338 11.46 10.68 11.25
N ALA A 339 11.70 9.50 10.67
CA ALA A 339 12.95 9.17 9.98
C ALA A 339 13.18 10.08 8.76
N ALA A 340 12.15 10.34 7.95
CA ALA A 340 12.27 11.24 6.80
C ALA A 340 12.43 12.72 7.22
N ARG A 341 11.87 13.14 8.37
CA ARG A 341 12.13 14.50 8.94
C ARG A 341 13.57 14.66 9.40
N ALA A 342 14.19 13.60 9.91
CA ALA A 342 15.61 13.64 10.31
C ALA A 342 16.57 13.62 9.10
N ALA A 343 16.11 13.12 7.95
CA ALA A 343 16.91 12.99 6.73
C ALA A 343 16.79 14.19 5.78
N ALA A 344 15.64 14.86 5.73
CA ALA A 344 15.35 15.92 4.78
C ALA A 344 15.80 17.31 5.27
N ALA A 345 16.44 18.08 4.38
CA ALA A 345 16.66 19.52 4.58
C ALA A 345 15.38 20.36 4.40
N ASN A 346 14.35 19.80 3.75
CA ASN A 346 13.03 20.43 3.57
C ASN A 346 12.00 19.77 4.49
N SER A 347 11.39 20.57 5.36
CA SER A 347 10.27 20.16 6.20
C SER A 347 8.97 20.08 5.39
N TYR A 348 8.48 18.87 5.11
CA TYR A 348 7.06 18.72 4.76
C TYR A 348 6.21 19.09 5.97
N ALA A 349 5.33 20.08 5.79
CA ALA A 349 4.54 20.64 6.88
C ALA A 349 3.63 19.58 7.50
N ALA A 350 3.62 19.51 8.83
CA ALA A 350 2.77 18.61 9.60
C ALA A 350 1.33 19.15 9.69
N ASN A 351 0.71 19.42 8.53
CA ASN A 351 -0.56 20.12 8.48
C ASN A 351 -1.73 19.20 8.81
N GLY A 352 -2.02 19.09 10.11
CA GLY A 352 -3.25 18.52 10.63
C GLY A 352 -4.46 19.35 10.20
N GLY A 353 -4.99 19.05 9.00
CA GLY A 353 -6.32 19.46 8.61
C GLY A 353 -7.39 18.78 9.49
N PRO A 354 -8.67 19.19 9.39
CA PRO A 354 -9.75 18.55 10.13
C PRO A 354 -9.86 17.06 9.77
N SER A 355 -9.30 16.18 10.61
CA SER A 355 -9.37 14.75 10.42
C SER A 355 -10.80 14.26 10.64
N ALA A 356 -11.35 13.47 9.72
CA ALA A 356 -12.54 12.69 10.02
C ALA A 356 -12.10 11.50 10.90
N PRO A 357 -12.44 11.44 12.19
CA PRO A 357 -12.02 10.33 13.04
C PRO A 357 -12.58 9.00 12.52
N LEU A 358 -11.88 7.91 12.83
CA LEU A 358 -12.36 6.54 12.62
C LEU A 358 -13.61 6.32 13.48
N THR A 359 -14.78 6.50 12.87
CA THR A 359 -16.06 6.33 13.55
C THR A 359 -16.29 4.86 13.91
N PRO A 360 -17.14 4.56 14.92
CA PRO A 360 -17.40 3.18 15.32
C PRO A 360 -17.84 2.27 14.16
N GLU A 361 -18.58 2.81 13.20
CA GLU A 361 -19.06 2.10 12.00
C GLU A 361 -17.90 1.75 11.05
N VAL A 362 -16.95 2.66 10.86
CA VAL A 362 -15.76 2.41 10.03
C VAL A 362 -14.87 1.37 10.71
N LYS A 363 -14.68 1.48 12.03
CA LYS A 363 -13.95 0.46 12.79
C LYS A 363 -14.63 -0.91 12.75
N GLN A 364 -15.97 -0.95 12.83
CA GLN A 364 -16.73 -2.20 12.68
C GLN A 364 -16.55 -2.81 11.29
N ALA A 365 -16.59 -2.00 10.22
CA ALA A 365 -16.35 -2.48 8.86
C ALA A 365 -14.93 -3.07 8.68
N ILE A 366 -13.91 -2.50 9.34
CA ILE A 366 -12.57 -3.11 9.40
C ILE A 366 -12.61 -4.43 10.21
N ALA A 367 -13.34 -4.47 11.32
CA ALA A 367 -13.45 -5.68 12.15
C ALA A 367 -14.16 -6.84 11.45
N ASP A 368 -15.16 -6.54 10.62
CA ASP A 368 -15.87 -7.51 9.80
C ASP A 368 -14.94 -8.08 8.71
N GLU A 369 -14.13 -7.22 8.07
CA GLU A 369 -13.12 -7.67 7.10
C GLU A 369 -12.00 -8.49 7.78
N VAL A 370 -11.50 -8.07 8.94
CA VAL A 370 -10.53 -8.85 9.75
C VAL A 370 -11.10 -10.22 10.12
N HIS A 371 -12.37 -10.28 10.51
CA HIS A 371 -13.06 -11.53 10.83
C HIS A 371 -13.19 -12.44 9.59
N ARG A 372 -13.51 -11.87 8.42
CA ARG A 372 -13.55 -12.56 7.12
C ARG A 372 -12.19 -13.16 6.75
N GLN A 373 -11.09 -12.43 6.97
CA GLN A 373 -9.74 -12.95 6.72
C GLN A 373 -9.40 -14.15 7.59
N ILE A 374 -9.76 -14.12 8.88
CA ILE A 374 -9.55 -15.24 9.80
C ILE A 374 -10.34 -16.47 9.36
N ASP A 375 -11.58 -16.31 8.89
CA ASP A 375 -12.37 -17.44 8.37
C ASP A 375 -11.77 -18.02 7.08
N GLN A 376 -11.34 -17.15 6.17
CA GLN A 376 -10.72 -17.55 4.92
C GLN A 376 -9.43 -18.34 5.17
N GLU A 377 -8.56 -17.88 6.06
CA GLU A 377 -7.33 -18.59 6.44
C GLU A 377 -7.62 -19.92 7.17
N ARG A 378 -8.62 -19.94 8.06
CA ARG A 378 -9.12 -21.16 8.73
C ARG A 378 -9.58 -22.22 7.72
N SER A 379 -10.28 -21.81 6.68
CA SER A 379 -10.73 -22.73 5.61
C SER A 379 -9.53 -23.31 4.84
N GLN A 380 -8.54 -22.48 4.50
CA GLN A 380 -7.32 -22.91 3.81
C GLN A 380 -6.46 -23.87 4.64
N GLN A 381 -6.39 -23.69 5.97
CA GLN A 381 -5.67 -24.63 6.84
C GLN A 381 -6.26 -26.04 6.75
N SER A 382 -7.57 -26.15 6.50
CA SER A 382 -8.29 -27.44 6.40
C SER A 382 -8.11 -28.11 5.04
N SER A 383 -7.89 -27.35 3.97
CA SER A 383 -7.64 -27.84 2.61
C SER A 383 -6.15 -27.71 2.24
N ASN A 384 -5.40 -28.82 2.32
CA ASN A 384 -3.96 -28.93 2.01
C ASN A 384 -3.42 -27.84 1.07
N ALA A 385 -2.75 -26.83 1.65
CA ALA A 385 -2.47 -25.53 1.03
C ALA A 385 -1.63 -25.53 -0.27
N MET A 386 -1.18 -26.68 -0.75
CA MET A 386 -0.50 -26.83 -2.05
C MET A 386 -1.43 -26.71 -3.26
N ASN A 387 -2.75 -26.93 -3.10
CA ASN A 387 -3.69 -26.98 -4.24
C ASN A 387 -4.91 -26.06 -4.07
N THR A 388 -4.90 -25.20 -3.05
CA THR A 388 -5.99 -24.28 -2.76
C THR A 388 -5.81 -23.01 -3.58
N GLN A 389 -6.80 -22.68 -4.41
CA GLN A 389 -6.76 -21.47 -5.22
C GLN A 389 -6.77 -20.22 -4.32
N ASP A 390 -5.87 -19.28 -4.61
CA ASP A 390 -5.73 -18.08 -3.78
C ASP A 390 -7.04 -17.29 -3.67
N PRO A 391 -7.30 -16.69 -2.48
CA PRO A 391 -8.25 -15.59 -2.35
C PRO A 391 -8.09 -14.60 -3.48
N ASN A 392 -9.21 -14.25 -4.13
CA ASN A 392 -9.24 -13.14 -5.07
C ASN A 392 -10.25 -12.12 -4.58
N ILE A 393 -9.73 -11.11 -3.88
CA ILE A 393 -10.49 -9.95 -3.42
C ILE A 393 -11.19 -9.19 -4.57
N PHE A 394 -10.79 -9.42 -5.81
CA PHE A 394 -11.40 -8.79 -6.98
C PHE A 394 -12.44 -9.68 -7.69
N ALA A 395 -12.75 -10.87 -7.16
CA ALA A 395 -13.65 -11.82 -7.82
C ALA A 395 -14.53 -12.67 -6.89
N ASP A 396 -14.52 -12.44 -5.57
CA ASP A 396 -15.40 -13.15 -4.63
C ASP A 396 -16.81 -12.51 -4.49
N ASN A 397 -17.10 -11.48 -5.30
CA ASN A 397 -18.35 -10.69 -5.33
C ASN A 397 -18.76 -10.07 -3.99
N SER A 398 -17.83 -9.94 -3.04
CA SER A 398 -18.09 -9.36 -1.72
C SER A 398 -17.54 -7.93 -1.62
N PRO A 399 -18.16 -7.03 -0.82
CA PRO A 399 -17.53 -5.78 -0.45
C PRO A 399 -16.29 -6.02 0.40
N HIS A 400 -15.27 -5.19 0.21
CA HIS A 400 -14.02 -5.25 0.98
C HIS A 400 -13.60 -3.89 1.51
N VAL A 401 -13.05 -3.91 2.73
CA VAL A 401 -12.47 -2.75 3.39
C VAL A 401 -10.95 -2.84 3.31
N PHE A 402 -10.31 -1.73 2.98
CA PHE A 402 -8.86 -1.60 2.90
C PHE A 402 -8.40 -0.53 3.87
N VAL A 403 -7.30 -0.79 4.57
CA VAL A 403 -6.60 0.21 5.38
C VAL A 403 -5.32 0.56 4.63
N ALA A 404 -5.16 1.83 4.25
CA ALA A 404 -4.00 2.28 3.51
C ALA A 404 -2.75 2.22 4.39
N SER A 405 -1.75 1.45 3.97
CA SER A 405 -0.47 1.29 4.69
C SER A 405 0.65 2.18 4.17
N THR A 406 0.49 2.70 2.95
CA THR A 406 1.43 3.58 2.25
C THR A 406 0.64 4.65 1.52
N PRO A 407 1.17 5.88 1.40
CA PRO A 407 0.50 6.97 0.71
C PRO A 407 0.44 6.73 -0.82
N ILE A 408 -0.70 7.03 -1.44
CA ILE A 408 -0.90 6.98 -2.90
C ILE A 408 -1.66 8.21 -3.40
N MET A 409 -1.43 8.63 -4.63
CA MET A 409 -2.28 9.61 -5.33
C MET A 409 -3.32 8.89 -6.17
N VAL A 410 -4.57 9.35 -6.10
CA VAL A 410 -5.72 8.78 -6.78
C VAL A 410 -6.54 9.88 -7.42
N SER A 411 -7.18 9.59 -8.56
CA SER A 411 -8.11 10.52 -9.18
C SER A 411 -9.50 10.36 -8.58
N SER A 412 -10.04 11.45 -8.04
CA SER A 412 -11.42 11.53 -7.53
C SER A 412 -12.34 12.27 -8.51
N ASN A 413 -13.63 12.20 -8.25
CA ASN A 413 -14.65 13.00 -8.93
C ASN A 413 -14.52 14.53 -8.69
N TYR A 414 -13.58 14.98 -7.86
CA TYR A 414 -13.26 16.39 -7.61
C TYR A 414 -11.82 16.78 -8.05
N GLY A 415 -11.12 15.89 -8.77
CA GLY A 415 -9.70 16.03 -9.12
C GLY A 415 -8.81 15.08 -8.32
N ASP A 416 -7.49 15.16 -8.52
CA ASP A 416 -6.55 14.27 -7.85
C ASP A 416 -6.40 14.61 -6.35
N CYS A 417 -6.31 13.57 -5.52
CA CYS A 417 -6.09 13.69 -4.08
C CYS A 417 -5.26 12.51 -3.55
N ALA A 418 -4.68 12.67 -2.35
CA ALA A 418 -3.90 11.62 -1.70
C ALA A 418 -4.79 10.70 -0.86
N ILE A 419 -4.48 9.41 -0.79
CA ILE A 419 -4.90 8.52 0.29
C ILE A 419 -3.71 8.40 1.25
N GLY A 420 -3.90 8.78 2.51
CA GLY A 420 -2.86 8.77 3.54
C GLY A 420 -2.77 7.46 4.32
N GLU A 421 -1.72 7.30 5.13
CA GLU A 421 -1.57 6.09 5.95
C GLU A 421 -2.62 6.03 7.09
N GLY A 422 -3.36 4.92 7.16
CA GLY A 422 -4.49 4.74 8.07
C GLY A 422 -5.84 5.19 7.50
N ASP A 423 -5.88 5.81 6.31
CA ASP A 423 -7.13 6.06 5.59
C ASP A 423 -7.83 4.74 5.24
N VAL A 424 -9.16 4.76 5.16
CA VAL A 424 -9.99 3.56 5.00
C VAL A 424 -10.82 3.66 3.74
N LEU A 425 -10.71 2.65 2.87
CA LEU A 425 -11.40 2.56 1.59
C LEU A 425 -12.36 1.38 1.59
N GLN A 426 -13.47 1.48 0.85
CA GLN A 426 -14.40 0.38 0.62
C GLN A 426 -14.63 0.16 -0.88
N MET A 427 -14.27 -1.02 -1.36
CA MET A 427 -14.65 -1.51 -2.68
C MET A 427 -15.97 -2.27 -2.54
N ASN A 428 -17.02 -1.83 -3.23
CA ASN A 428 -18.36 -2.41 -3.11
C ASN A 428 -18.74 -3.38 -4.22
N GLN A 429 -18.00 -3.36 -5.34
CA GLN A 429 -18.25 -4.15 -6.53
C GLN A 429 -16.90 -4.64 -7.07
N PRO A 430 -16.85 -5.80 -7.75
CA PRO A 430 -15.67 -6.21 -8.49
C PRO A 430 -15.17 -5.13 -9.45
N PRO A 431 -13.86 -5.07 -9.74
CA PRO A 431 -13.33 -4.20 -10.79
C PRO A 431 -14.00 -4.49 -12.13
N LEU A 432 -14.19 -3.44 -12.96
CA LEU A 432 -14.70 -3.62 -14.31
C LEU A 432 -13.79 -4.56 -15.13
N LEU A 433 -14.38 -5.33 -16.03
CA LEU A 433 -13.64 -6.28 -16.86
C LEU A 433 -12.54 -5.56 -17.66
N ASN A 434 -11.33 -6.11 -17.65
CA ASN A 434 -10.13 -5.51 -18.25
C ASN A 434 -9.70 -4.14 -17.69
N SER A 435 -10.28 -3.68 -16.58
CA SER A 435 -9.82 -2.47 -15.89
C SER A 435 -8.59 -2.76 -15.02
N PRO A 436 -7.53 -1.93 -15.09
CA PRO A 436 -6.39 -1.98 -14.17
C PRO A 436 -6.64 -1.24 -12.84
N THR A 437 -7.84 -0.66 -12.67
CA THR A 437 -8.28 0.06 -11.47
C THR A 437 -9.66 -0.42 -10.99
N ALA A 438 -9.98 -0.17 -9.73
CA ALA A 438 -11.33 -0.30 -9.17
C ALA A 438 -11.83 1.05 -8.63
N GLU A 439 -13.14 1.28 -8.71
CA GLU A 439 -13.78 2.37 -7.97
C GLU A 439 -13.97 1.95 -6.51
N VAL A 440 -13.52 2.80 -5.59
CA VAL A 440 -13.72 2.64 -4.14
C VAL A 440 -14.24 3.92 -3.51
N ILE A 441 -14.87 3.79 -2.35
CA ILE A 441 -15.39 4.91 -1.55
C ILE A 441 -14.47 5.14 -0.35
N VAL A 442 -14.08 6.38 -0.10
CA VAL A 442 -13.30 6.74 1.11
C VAL A 442 -14.23 6.77 2.33
N LEU A 443 -14.02 5.88 3.29
CA LEU A 443 -14.81 5.77 4.53
C LEU A 443 -14.30 6.67 5.66
N ALA A 444 -12.98 6.80 5.78
CA ALA A 444 -12.30 7.68 6.72
C ALA A 444 -10.99 8.17 6.10
N SER A 445 -10.63 9.41 6.39
CA SER A 445 -9.40 10.02 5.87
C SER A 445 -8.92 11.20 6.72
N ARG A 446 -7.61 11.41 6.74
CA ARG A 446 -6.92 12.42 7.58
C ARG A 446 -6.91 13.83 6.97
N GLY A 447 -8.08 14.32 6.56
CA GLY A 447 -8.37 15.76 6.40
C GLY A 447 -7.81 16.47 5.16
N GLN A 448 -6.49 16.44 4.92
CA GLN A 448 -5.87 16.98 3.69
C GLN A 448 -5.81 15.96 2.55
N ASP A 449 -6.10 14.71 2.89
CA ASP A 449 -6.21 13.56 2.00
C ASP A 449 -7.64 13.51 1.39
N CYS A 450 -7.97 12.51 0.56
CA CYS A 450 -9.25 12.43 -0.16
C CYS A 450 -10.45 12.44 0.82
N ARG A 451 -11.40 13.36 0.62
CA ARG A 451 -12.51 13.56 1.56
C ARG A 451 -13.35 12.29 1.73
N LYS A 452 -13.79 12.01 2.96
CA LYS A 452 -14.79 10.98 3.27
C LYS A 452 -16.00 11.11 2.33
N GLY A 453 -16.44 10.00 1.75
CA GLY A 453 -17.52 9.92 0.77
C GLY A 453 -17.12 10.15 -0.69
N SER A 454 -15.86 10.52 -0.97
CA SER A 454 -15.36 10.62 -2.35
C SER A 454 -15.30 9.24 -3.01
N ARG A 455 -15.64 9.18 -4.30
CA ARG A 455 -15.36 8.03 -5.16
C ARG A 455 -14.02 8.26 -5.84
N VAL A 456 -13.13 7.29 -5.74
CA VAL A 456 -11.76 7.35 -6.28
C VAL A 456 -11.44 6.08 -7.04
N ASN A 457 -10.67 6.21 -8.13
CA ASN A 457 -10.14 5.07 -8.86
C ASN A 457 -8.76 4.70 -8.31
N VAL A 458 -8.59 3.47 -7.85
CA VAL A 458 -7.34 2.96 -7.24
C VAL A 458 -6.80 1.81 -8.07
N GLY A 459 -5.48 1.75 -8.25
CA GLY A 459 -4.82 0.65 -8.95
C GLY A 459 -5.05 -0.69 -8.25
N LEU A 460 -5.28 -1.75 -9.02
CA LEU A 460 -5.46 -3.10 -8.44
C LEU A 460 -4.21 -3.59 -7.70
N GLN A 461 -3.02 -3.11 -8.09
CA GLN A 461 -1.77 -3.36 -7.38
C GLN A 461 -1.77 -2.70 -6.00
N ASP A 462 -2.25 -1.46 -5.86
CA ASP A 462 -2.30 -0.75 -4.59
C ASP A 462 -3.33 -1.37 -3.64
N LEU A 463 -4.53 -1.72 -4.15
CA LEU A 463 -5.54 -2.43 -3.36
C LEU A 463 -5.05 -3.80 -2.90
N GLN A 464 -4.37 -4.55 -3.78
CA GLN A 464 -3.74 -5.81 -3.40
C GLN A 464 -2.64 -5.60 -2.34
N GLU A 465 -1.85 -4.52 -2.43
CA GLU A 465 -0.83 -4.22 -1.43
C GLU A 465 -1.44 -3.84 -0.07
N MET A 466 -2.49 -2.99 -0.04
CA MET A 466 -3.22 -2.69 1.20
C MET A 466 -3.76 -3.97 1.86
N HIS A 467 -4.36 -4.87 1.06
CA HIS A 467 -4.85 -6.16 1.54
C HIS A 467 -3.72 -7.09 2.01
N ASN A 468 -2.58 -7.14 1.29
CA ASN A 468 -1.40 -7.88 1.72
C ASN A 468 -0.85 -7.39 3.07
N GLN A 469 -0.84 -6.08 3.29
CA GLN A 469 -0.35 -5.45 4.52
C GLN A 469 -1.32 -5.69 5.68
N MET A 470 -2.63 -5.70 5.41
CA MET A 470 -3.66 -6.16 6.34
C MET A 470 -3.41 -7.62 6.75
N LEU A 471 -3.33 -8.56 5.79
CA LEU A 471 -3.09 -9.98 6.06
C LEU A 471 -1.82 -10.22 6.88
N ALA A 472 -0.70 -9.63 6.48
CA ALA A 472 0.57 -9.79 7.19
C ALA A 472 0.56 -9.18 8.61
N THR A 473 -0.30 -8.20 8.86
CA THR A 473 -0.46 -7.59 10.20
C THR A 473 -1.44 -8.39 11.06
N ILE A 474 -2.47 -8.99 10.46
CA ILE A 474 -3.35 -9.97 11.13
C ILE A 474 -2.54 -11.20 11.56
N ASP A 475 -1.70 -11.78 10.70
CA ASP A 475 -0.83 -12.92 11.05
C ASP A 475 0.13 -12.58 12.22
N ARG A 476 0.64 -11.35 12.27
CA ARG A 476 1.47 -10.88 13.40
C ARG A 476 0.64 -10.74 14.69
N GLY A 477 -0.52 -10.07 14.61
CA GLY A 477 -1.42 -9.87 15.75
C GLY A 477 -1.97 -11.17 16.31
N MET A 478 -2.25 -12.15 15.45
CA MET A 478 -2.62 -13.52 15.84
C MET A 478 -1.49 -14.21 16.62
N GLY A 479 -0.22 -13.94 16.29
CA GLY A 479 0.95 -14.45 17.01
C GLY A 479 1.08 -13.82 18.40
N GLU A 480 0.80 -12.51 18.50
CA GLU A 480 0.72 -11.83 19.78
C GLU A 480 -0.43 -12.36 20.64
N LEU A 481 -1.63 -12.57 20.07
CA LEU A 481 -2.74 -13.20 20.79
C LEU A 481 -2.40 -14.61 21.29
N GLN A 482 -1.75 -15.45 20.46
CA GLN A 482 -1.35 -16.80 20.88
C GLN A 482 -0.31 -16.76 22.01
N SER A 483 0.65 -15.83 21.98
CA SER A 483 1.67 -15.69 23.02
C SER A 483 1.14 -15.08 24.32
N LYS A 484 0.13 -14.18 24.23
CA LYS A 484 -0.49 -13.49 25.38
C LYS A 484 -1.70 -14.24 25.96
N GLN A 485 -2.15 -15.35 25.39
CA GLN A 485 -3.34 -16.07 25.87
C GLN A 485 -3.21 -16.44 27.37
N GLY A 486 -4.23 -16.08 28.16
CA GLY A 486 -4.24 -16.24 29.61
C GLY A 486 -3.43 -15.19 30.39
N GLN A 487 -2.88 -14.16 29.73
CA GLN A 487 -2.02 -13.13 30.31
C GLN A 487 -2.51 -11.72 29.95
N GLY A 488 -2.18 -10.72 30.76
CA GLY A 488 -2.48 -9.30 30.45
C GLY A 488 -3.96 -8.98 30.21
N GLY A 489 -4.88 -9.80 30.72
CA GLY A 489 -6.32 -9.68 30.49
C GLY A 489 -6.84 -10.46 29.26
N VAL A 490 -5.98 -10.99 28.39
CA VAL A 490 -6.39 -11.81 27.24
C VAL A 490 -6.90 -13.18 27.76
N PRO A 491 -8.11 -13.64 27.37
CA PRO A 491 -8.65 -14.91 27.86
C PRO A 491 -7.75 -16.10 27.48
N PRO A 492 -7.67 -17.15 28.31
CA PRO A 492 -6.93 -18.36 27.98
C PRO A 492 -7.54 -19.05 26.74
N ALA A 493 -6.68 -19.54 25.86
CA ALA A 493 -7.10 -20.31 24.70
C ALA A 493 -7.36 -21.79 25.09
N PRO A 494 -8.21 -22.52 24.34
CA PRO A 494 -8.41 -23.95 24.56
C PRO A 494 -7.12 -24.77 24.48
N GLN A 495 -7.14 -25.98 25.06
CA GLN A 495 -6.04 -26.93 24.88
C GLN A 495 -5.84 -27.26 23.39
N GLY A 496 -4.58 -27.41 22.97
CA GLY A 496 -4.22 -27.63 21.55
C GLY A 496 -4.14 -26.35 20.70
N SER A 497 -4.39 -25.17 21.27
CA SER A 497 -4.31 -23.88 20.57
C SER A 497 -2.90 -23.28 20.46
N THR A 498 -1.84 -23.96 20.92
CA THR A 498 -0.47 -23.44 20.91
C THR A 498 0.36 -23.92 19.71
N GLY A 499 1.24 -23.06 19.22
CA GLY A 499 2.11 -23.33 18.08
C GLY A 499 1.39 -23.27 16.73
N THR A 500 2.13 -23.63 15.69
CA THR A 500 1.72 -23.51 14.28
C THR A 500 2.03 -24.79 13.50
N ILE A 501 1.63 -24.79 12.23
CA ILE A 501 1.95 -25.77 11.19
C ILE A 501 2.63 -24.99 10.06
N ASP A 502 3.84 -25.37 9.68
CA ASP A 502 4.59 -24.67 8.65
C ASP A 502 3.96 -24.87 7.26
N SER A 503 3.93 -23.81 6.45
CA SER A 503 3.56 -23.93 5.03
C SER A 503 4.74 -24.47 4.21
N PRO A 504 4.52 -24.93 2.96
CA PRO A 504 5.61 -25.33 2.06
C PRO A 504 6.69 -24.25 1.85
N TYR A 505 6.35 -22.98 2.11
CA TYR A 505 7.21 -21.81 1.92
C TYR A 505 7.91 -21.34 3.21
N ALA A 506 7.66 -21.97 4.36
CA ALA A 506 8.21 -21.56 5.66
C ALA A 506 9.74 -21.41 5.66
N ARG A 507 10.45 -22.31 4.96
CA ARG A 507 11.92 -22.29 4.87
C ARG A 507 12.48 -21.10 4.09
N GLU A 508 11.69 -20.52 3.19
CA GLU A 508 12.08 -19.32 2.43
C GLU A 508 11.82 -18.02 3.19
N ALA A 509 11.06 -18.06 4.29
CA ALA A 509 10.71 -16.92 5.12
C ALA A 509 11.87 -16.39 5.99
N GLN A 510 13.11 -16.80 5.71
CA GLN A 510 14.30 -16.24 6.35
C GLN A 510 14.57 -14.83 5.81
N PRO A 511 14.68 -13.79 6.66
CA PRO A 511 15.01 -12.44 6.21
C PRO A 511 16.34 -12.38 5.45
N ASP A 512 16.42 -11.52 4.42
CA ASP A 512 17.71 -11.21 3.82
C ASP A 512 18.59 -10.39 4.78
N ALA A 513 19.90 -10.63 4.77
CA ALA A 513 20.85 -9.88 5.58
C ALA A 513 20.99 -8.41 5.10
N ASN A 514 21.35 -7.51 6.02
CA ASN A 514 21.68 -6.10 5.77
C ASN A 514 20.62 -5.24 5.03
N VAL A 515 19.35 -5.63 5.08
CA VAL A 515 18.27 -4.91 4.38
C VAL A 515 18.12 -3.45 4.86
N ALA A 516 18.24 -3.19 6.17
CA ALA A 516 18.18 -1.82 6.69
C ALA A 516 19.30 -0.90 6.14
N GLY A 517 20.50 -1.46 5.95
CA GLY A 517 21.62 -0.77 5.32
C GLY A 517 21.35 -0.47 3.85
N GLU A 518 20.84 -1.45 3.09
CA GLU A 518 20.50 -1.25 1.68
C GLU A 518 19.36 -0.24 1.45
N LEU A 519 18.32 -0.26 2.29
CA LEU A 519 17.24 0.73 2.25
C LEU A 519 17.76 2.15 2.55
N THR A 520 18.67 2.26 3.53
CA THR A 520 19.35 3.53 3.85
C THR A 520 20.19 4.03 2.68
N THR A 521 21.02 3.17 2.09
CA THR A 521 21.85 3.49 0.93
C THR A 521 21.00 3.92 -0.27
N VAL A 522 19.94 3.16 -0.61
CA VAL A 522 19.05 3.50 -1.73
C VAL A 522 18.35 4.84 -1.52
N SER A 523 17.88 5.14 -0.31
CA SER A 523 17.24 6.44 -0.03
C SER A 523 18.24 7.60 -0.21
N GLN A 524 19.49 7.44 0.27
CA GLN A 524 20.55 8.46 0.10
C GLN A 524 21.11 8.57 -1.32
N GLU A 525 21.15 7.49 -2.08
CA GLU A 525 21.51 7.49 -3.51
C GLU A 525 20.45 8.25 -4.31
N ALA A 526 19.17 7.99 -4.02
CA ALA A 526 18.05 8.70 -4.62
C ALA A 526 17.99 10.19 -4.25
N ASP A 527 18.30 10.59 -3.00
CA ASP A 527 18.47 12.00 -2.62
C ASP A 527 19.40 12.75 -3.57
N ARG A 528 20.60 12.21 -3.77
CA ARG A 528 21.65 12.86 -4.55
C ARG A 528 21.27 12.92 -6.04
N ALA A 529 20.75 11.81 -6.58
CA ALA A 529 20.34 11.74 -7.97
C ALA A 529 19.13 12.63 -8.27
N GLU A 530 18.15 12.70 -7.37
CA GLU A 530 16.99 13.59 -7.48
C GLU A 530 17.39 15.07 -7.43
N GLN A 531 18.26 15.46 -6.49
CA GLN A 531 18.78 16.84 -6.40
C GLN A 531 19.55 17.23 -7.68
N GLN A 532 20.32 16.31 -8.26
CA GLN A 532 21.02 16.52 -9.53
C GLN A 532 20.03 16.68 -10.70
N ALA A 533 19.02 15.81 -10.81
CA ALA A 533 18.01 15.89 -11.86
C ALA A 533 17.19 17.20 -11.77
N ILE A 534 16.75 17.59 -10.56
CA ILE A 534 16.00 18.83 -10.33
C ILE A 534 16.88 20.06 -10.61
N GLY A 535 18.17 20.03 -10.24
CA GLY A 535 19.12 21.08 -10.56
C GLY A 535 19.29 21.27 -12.07
N GLN A 536 19.52 20.18 -12.82
CA GLN A 536 19.60 20.21 -14.29
C GLN A 536 18.30 20.68 -14.96
N ALA A 537 17.15 20.41 -14.33
CA ALA A 537 15.85 20.89 -14.81
C ALA A 537 15.64 22.40 -14.61
N GLY A 538 16.39 23.05 -13.71
CA GLY A 538 16.45 24.52 -13.62
C GLY A 538 17.07 25.16 -14.86
N ASP A 539 18.01 24.46 -15.52
CA ASP A 539 18.67 24.86 -16.77
C ASP A 539 18.00 24.29 -18.03
N ALA A 540 16.92 23.49 -17.88
CA ALA A 540 16.22 22.85 -19.00
C ALA A 540 14.91 23.59 -19.32
N GLN A 541 14.80 24.07 -20.55
CA GLN A 541 13.52 24.57 -21.07
C GLN A 541 12.47 23.45 -21.00
N SER A 542 11.23 23.80 -20.59
CA SER A 542 10.10 22.86 -20.55
C SER A 542 10.00 22.12 -21.89
N PRO A 543 9.86 20.79 -21.92
CA PRO A 543 9.70 20.05 -23.16
C PRO A 543 8.46 20.58 -23.88
N PRO A 544 8.57 20.95 -25.17
CA PRO A 544 7.48 21.61 -25.85
C PRO A 544 6.28 20.67 -25.93
N THR A 545 5.15 21.09 -25.36
CA THR A 545 3.91 20.34 -25.40
C THR A 545 3.29 20.50 -26.79
N LEU A 546 2.88 19.38 -27.41
CA LEU A 546 2.11 19.41 -28.66
C LEU A 546 0.90 20.34 -28.51
N THR A 547 0.93 21.45 -29.23
CA THR A 547 -0.06 22.52 -29.15
C THR A 547 -0.29 23.13 -30.53
N LEU A 548 -1.44 23.78 -30.72
CA LEU A 548 -1.76 24.48 -31.95
C LEU A 548 -0.76 25.63 -32.20
N GLY A 549 -0.34 25.79 -33.46
CA GLY A 549 0.60 26.82 -33.89
C GLY A 549 2.09 26.43 -33.95
N LEU A 550 2.47 25.25 -33.44
CA LEU A 550 3.84 24.71 -33.58
C LEU A 550 4.24 24.50 -35.04
N SER A 551 5.53 24.58 -35.36
CA SER A 551 6.03 24.27 -36.70
C SER A 551 6.15 22.76 -36.95
N ILE A 552 6.33 22.37 -38.21
CA ILE A 552 6.63 20.98 -38.59
C ILE A 552 7.90 20.46 -37.89
N ASP A 553 8.94 21.29 -37.79
CA ASP A 553 10.21 20.89 -37.17
C ASP A 553 10.09 20.75 -35.65
N ASP A 554 9.31 21.61 -35.00
CA ASP A 554 8.98 21.47 -33.56
C ASP A 554 8.22 20.15 -33.29
N VAL A 555 7.22 19.83 -34.13
CA VAL A 555 6.47 18.57 -34.00
C VAL A 555 7.38 17.36 -34.20
N LYS A 556 8.29 17.41 -35.17
CA LYS A 556 9.31 16.37 -35.37
C LYS A 556 10.27 16.24 -34.20
N ALA A 557 10.64 17.35 -33.55
CA ALA A 557 11.46 17.32 -32.34
C ALA A 557 10.72 16.71 -31.13
N ILE A 558 9.38 16.80 -31.08
CA ILE A 558 8.55 16.28 -29.98
C ILE A 558 8.17 14.80 -30.20
N GLN A 559 7.78 14.44 -31.42
CA GLN A 559 7.19 13.12 -31.76
C GLN A 559 8.11 12.22 -32.61
N GLY A 560 9.26 12.75 -33.06
CA GLY A 560 10.11 12.08 -34.04
C GLY A 560 9.58 12.23 -35.47
N GLU A 561 10.12 11.40 -36.37
CA GLU A 561 9.64 11.32 -37.75
C GLU A 561 8.28 10.60 -37.84
N PRO A 562 7.32 11.10 -38.64
CA PRO A 562 6.01 10.46 -38.82
C PRO A 562 6.11 9.13 -39.58
N GLU A 563 5.23 8.20 -39.26
CA GLU A 563 5.09 6.93 -40.00
C GLU A 563 4.58 7.16 -41.42
N LYS A 564 3.76 8.19 -41.63
CA LYS A 564 3.24 8.57 -42.95
C LYS A 564 2.99 10.07 -43.06
N VAL A 565 3.42 10.67 -44.16
CA VAL A 565 3.10 12.05 -44.55
C VAL A 565 2.11 12.05 -45.72
N VAL A 566 1.07 12.86 -45.61
CA VAL A 566 0.16 13.20 -46.71
C VAL A 566 0.33 14.69 -47.00
N ASP A 567 0.94 15.02 -48.13
CA ASP A 567 1.16 16.40 -48.57
C ASP A 567 0.01 16.85 -49.48
N LEU A 568 -0.69 17.92 -49.09
CA LEU A 568 -1.78 18.55 -49.83
C LEU A 568 -1.42 20.02 -50.18
N GLY A 569 -0.11 20.33 -50.25
CA GLY A 569 0.41 21.67 -50.53
C GLY A 569 0.37 22.58 -49.30
N ALA A 570 -0.57 23.54 -49.29
CA ALA A 570 -0.74 24.47 -48.18
C ALA A 570 -1.21 23.79 -46.88
N ARG A 571 -1.75 22.56 -46.97
CA ARG A 571 -2.00 21.69 -45.82
C ARG A 571 -1.18 20.41 -45.91
N LYS A 572 -0.72 19.91 -44.76
CA LYS A 572 -0.03 18.62 -44.65
C LYS A 572 -0.59 17.84 -43.47
N ILE A 573 -0.66 16.52 -43.57
CA ILE A 573 -1.13 15.65 -42.49
C ILE A 573 -0.04 14.65 -42.17
N TYR A 574 0.43 14.67 -40.93
CA TYR A 574 1.45 13.74 -40.43
C TYR A 574 0.75 12.72 -39.55
N VAL A 575 0.90 11.45 -39.89
CA VAL A 575 0.36 10.32 -39.15
C VAL A 575 1.51 9.65 -38.41
N TYR A 576 1.33 9.52 -37.11
CA TYR A 576 2.15 8.75 -36.19
C TYR A 576 1.31 7.59 -35.66
N LYS A 577 1.95 6.65 -34.98
CA LYS A 577 1.33 5.42 -34.47
C LYS A 577 -0.02 5.62 -33.77
N ASP A 578 -0.08 6.62 -32.89
CA ASP A 578 -1.21 6.85 -31.97
C ASP A 578 -1.86 8.25 -32.16
N LEU A 579 -1.46 9.03 -33.18
CA LEU A 579 -1.93 10.42 -33.38
C LEU A 579 -1.77 10.92 -34.83
N LYS A 580 -2.63 11.86 -35.23
CA LYS A 580 -2.63 12.51 -36.55
C LYS A 580 -2.63 14.03 -36.38
N ILE A 581 -1.59 14.68 -36.88
CA ILE A 581 -1.40 16.13 -36.80
C ILE A 581 -1.65 16.76 -38.17
N THR A 582 -2.53 17.75 -38.23
CA THR A 582 -2.79 18.52 -39.44
C THR A 582 -2.11 19.89 -39.35
N PHE A 583 -1.31 20.20 -40.36
CA PHE A 583 -0.67 21.49 -40.56
C PHE A 583 -1.40 22.29 -41.63
N GLN A 584 -1.42 23.61 -41.46
CA GLN A 584 -1.68 24.58 -42.52
C GLN A 584 -0.58 25.64 -42.51
N ASP A 585 -0.05 26.01 -43.68
CA ASP A 585 1.02 26.99 -43.84
C ASP A 585 2.26 26.72 -42.95
N GLY A 586 2.56 25.42 -42.77
CA GLY A 586 3.69 24.93 -41.96
C GLY A 586 3.44 24.87 -40.45
N LYS A 587 2.23 25.21 -39.97
CA LYS A 587 1.88 25.24 -38.54
C LYS A 587 0.74 24.30 -38.18
N VAL A 588 0.80 23.69 -37.00
CA VAL A 588 -0.26 22.81 -36.46
C VAL A 588 -1.57 23.59 -36.33
N ILE A 589 -2.64 23.08 -36.94
CA ILE A 589 -4.01 23.60 -36.79
C ILE A 589 -4.98 22.60 -36.15
N ASP A 590 -4.62 21.32 -36.11
CA ASP A 590 -5.45 20.26 -35.54
C ASP A 590 -4.60 19.05 -35.11
N ILE A 591 -5.03 18.35 -34.05
CA ILE A 591 -4.38 17.17 -33.48
C ILE A 591 -5.50 16.18 -33.11
N GLN A 592 -5.48 14.99 -33.70
CA GLN A 592 -6.51 13.94 -33.55
C GLN A 592 -5.92 12.60 -33.15
#